data_AF-A0A6G0TUW9-F1
#
_entry.id   AF-A0A6G0TUW9-F1
#
_cell.length_a   1.000
_cell.length_b   1.000
_cell.length_c   1.000
_cell.angle_alpha   90.00
_cell.angle_beta   90.00
_cell.angle_gamma   90.00
#
_symmetry.space_group_name_H-M   'P 1'
#
loop_
_entity.id
_entity.type
_entity.pdbx_description
1 polymer ?
#
loop_
_entity_poly.entity_id
_entity_poly.type
_entity_poly.pdbx_seq_one_letter_code
_entity_poly.pdbx_strand_id
1 'polypeptide(L)'
;MPKVKTSVTVRGKNYVTEFGEHIFAFDGSCEKRFSVTQHLSTEKHIRASNRQNKNATQQLITTPTRKSDFFKDLCEAFLKSNIPLEKLGNPHLRLFLEKYINKDIPSVSTLRKTYVNDCYEDTMNEIRNQILNKKIWVSIDEKTDTEGRYVANVIIGTLLTDGPGKNFLIASENPFFLWPNGINHDDVILFVTDAAPYMVKAAKSIQAFYSKMVHITCLAHGLHRVCEKIRAEFPKVDKLILNMKKVFLKAPARVELFRREAPETPLPPSPIITRWGTWLKAAMYYCENFKAIKKVVHLLDADDALAIGKVKKIMSETDLESNLAFIYTNYGFLTTAIICLETQGTFLTDAIKTVENVENKLNTIKCSKGITIYKKFEEVIAKNLGFKILTKISKVMLGEEISMDNLPEDISCDDLLYFKYAPISSVDVERSFSVYKNMLADNRRSFKFENLSKSLIITSNALSCLKRRDVQL
;
A
#
# COMPACT_ATOMS: atom_id res chain seq x y z
N MET A 1 -71.23 -29.60 12.53
CA MET A 1 -71.01 -28.39 11.68
C MET A 1 -69.52 -28.10 11.64
N PRO A 2 -68.86 -28.03 10.46
CA PRO A 2 -67.45 -27.68 10.37
C PRO A 2 -67.26 -26.19 10.72
N LYS A 3 -66.26 -25.87 11.56
CA LYS A 3 -65.85 -24.48 11.82
C LYS A 3 -65.30 -23.89 10.52
N VAL A 4 -66.05 -22.97 9.92
CA VAL A 4 -65.62 -22.21 8.74
C VAL A 4 -64.33 -21.46 9.09
N LYS A 5 -63.21 -21.80 8.44
CA LYS A 5 -61.94 -21.08 8.60
C LYS A 5 -62.08 -19.69 8.00
N THR A 6 -62.04 -18.66 8.85
CA THR A 6 -62.01 -17.26 8.40
C THR A 6 -60.74 -17.01 7.58
N SER A 7 -60.87 -16.37 6.43
CA SER A 7 -59.75 -16.07 5.54
C SER A 7 -58.73 -15.16 6.23
N VAL A 8 -57.46 -15.25 5.81
CA VAL A 8 -56.35 -14.45 6.34
C VAL A 8 -56.62 -12.95 6.18
N THR A 9 -57.27 -12.57 5.08
CA THR A 9 -57.70 -11.20 4.81
C THR A 9 -58.75 -10.69 5.81
N VAL A 10 -59.70 -11.53 6.22
CA VAL A 10 -60.72 -11.14 7.21
C VAL A 10 -60.08 -11.00 8.60
N ARG A 11 -59.15 -11.88 8.97
CA ARG A 11 -58.41 -11.77 10.24
C ARG A 11 -57.52 -10.53 10.28
N GLY A 12 -56.82 -10.24 9.19
CA GLY A 12 -56.00 -9.05 9.03
C GLY A 12 -56.79 -7.75 9.20
N LYS A 13 -57.96 -7.66 8.55
CA LYS A 13 -58.88 -6.52 8.70
C LYS A 13 -59.38 -6.37 10.14
N ASN A 14 -59.74 -7.47 10.81
CA ASN A 14 -60.16 -7.41 12.21
C ASN A 14 -59.05 -6.88 13.14
N TYR A 15 -57.78 -7.20 12.87
CA TYR A 15 -56.66 -6.65 13.64
C TYR A 15 -56.45 -5.16 13.38
N VAL A 16 -56.64 -4.70 12.15
CA VAL A 16 -56.60 -3.27 11.82
C VAL A 16 -57.70 -2.49 12.56
N THR A 17 -58.91 -3.04 12.63
CA THR A 17 -60.00 -2.46 13.41
C THR A 17 -59.72 -2.50 14.93
N GLU A 18 -59.12 -3.58 15.42
CA GLU A 18 -58.80 -3.77 16.85
C GLU A 18 -57.68 -2.83 17.34
N PHE A 19 -56.60 -2.70 16.59
CA PHE A 19 -55.43 -1.90 17.00
C PHE A 19 -55.48 -0.47 16.47
N GLY A 20 -56.39 -0.16 15.55
CA GLY A 20 -56.57 1.16 14.95
C GLY A 20 -55.83 1.33 13.62
N GLU A 21 -56.54 1.85 12.62
CA GLU A 21 -56.01 2.09 11.26
C GLU A 21 -54.81 3.05 11.21
N HIS A 22 -54.70 3.93 12.21
CA HIS A 22 -53.59 4.87 12.34
C HIS A 22 -52.36 4.26 13.03
N ILE A 23 -52.48 3.05 13.60
CA ILE A 23 -51.42 2.35 14.33
C ILE A 23 -50.92 1.15 13.52
N PHE A 24 -51.80 0.46 12.80
CA PHE A 24 -51.46 -0.77 12.09
C PHE A 24 -52.22 -0.86 10.76
N ALA A 25 -51.50 -1.15 9.66
CA ALA A 25 -52.08 -1.43 8.36
C ALA A 25 -51.74 -2.87 7.93
N PHE A 26 -52.72 -3.58 7.38
CA PHE A 26 -52.56 -4.98 6.97
C PHE A 26 -52.05 -5.10 5.53
N ASP A 27 -50.87 -5.68 5.34
CA ASP A 27 -50.21 -5.87 4.04
C ASP A 27 -50.34 -7.29 3.47
N GLY A 28 -51.18 -8.15 4.10
CA GLY A 28 -51.38 -9.53 3.67
C GLY A 28 -50.46 -10.56 4.33
N SER A 29 -49.44 -10.15 5.09
CA SER A 29 -48.41 -11.06 5.61
C SER A 29 -48.64 -11.58 7.04
N CYS A 30 -49.60 -11.01 7.79
CA CYS A 30 -49.73 -11.27 9.23
C CYS A 30 -50.94 -12.16 9.59
N GLU A 31 -50.70 -13.43 9.89
CA GLU A 31 -51.78 -14.41 10.17
C GLU A 31 -52.17 -14.53 11.66
N LYS A 32 -51.30 -14.09 12.58
CA LYS A 32 -51.43 -14.33 14.03
C LYS A 32 -51.37 -13.02 14.82
N ARG A 33 -52.36 -12.81 15.68
CA ARG A 33 -52.45 -11.67 16.61
C ARG A 33 -51.17 -11.40 17.40
N PHE A 34 -50.51 -12.46 17.90
CA PHE A 34 -49.27 -12.34 18.66
C PHE A 34 -48.14 -11.64 17.89
N SER A 35 -48.02 -11.90 16.58
CA SER A 35 -47.01 -11.26 15.72
C SER A 35 -47.27 -9.76 15.55
N VAL A 36 -48.55 -9.36 15.48
CA VAL A 36 -48.95 -7.94 15.46
C VAL A 36 -48.59 -7.29 16.79
N THR A 37 -48.95 -7.91 17.93
CA THR A 37 -48.65 -7.38 19.26
C THR A 37 -47.15 -7.22 19.50
N GLN A 38 -46.34 -8.20 19.06
CA GLN A 38 -44.89 -8.11 19.15
C GLN A 38 -44.33 -6.97 18.28
N HIS A 39 -44.79 -6.83 17.03
CA HIS A 39 -44.40 -5.71 16.17
C HIS A 39 -44.71 -4.34 16.80
N LEU A 40 -45.93 -4.17 17.35
CA LEU A 40 -46.38 -2.93 17.98
C LEU A 40 -45.55 -2.55 19.22
N SER A 41 -45.10 -3.55 19.97
CA SER A 41 -44.24 -3.36 21.16
C SER A 41 -42.79 -3.01 20.85
N THR A 42 -42.34 -3.06 19.59
CA THR A 42 -40.95 -2.75 19.25
C THR A 42 -40.64 -1.26 19.41
N GLU A 43 -39.46 -0.91 19.94
CA GLU A 43 -39.03 0.48 20.05
C GLU A 43 -39.06 1.23 18.70
N LYS A 44 -38.84 0.51 17.60
CA LYS A 44 -38.92 1.06 16.25
C LYS A 44 -40.34 1.55 15.93
N HIS A 45 -41.36 0.74 16.24
CA HIS A 45 -42.76 1.10 16.01
C HIS A 45 -43.19 2.26 16.91
N ILE A 46 -42.85 2.21 18.20
CA ILE A 46 -43.16 3.26 19.18
C ILE A 46 -42.56 4.61 18.74
N ARG A 47 -41.30 4.63 18.29
CA ARG A 47 -40.66 5.86 17.78
C ARG A 47 -41.29 6.36 16.48
N ALA A 48 -41.72 5.47 15.59
CA ALA A 48 -42.36 5.84 14.31
C ALA A 48 -43.78 6.41 14.51
N SER A 49 -44.58 5.79 15.36
CA SER A 49 -45.92 6.28 15.74
C SER A 49 -45.84 7.67 16.39
N ASN A 50 -44.88 7.87 17.30
CA ASN A 50 -44.63 9.18 17.91
C ASN A 50 -44.14 10.26 16.93
N ARG A 51 -43.56 9.88 15.77
CA ARG A 51 -43.17 10.82 14.69
C ARG A 51 -44.37 11.20 13.82
N GLN A 52 -45.29 10.27 13.52
CA GLN A 52 -46.52 10.54 12.76
C GLN A 52 -47.45 11.52 13.48
N ASN A 53 -47.57 11.41 14.81
CA ASN A 53 -48.41 12.32 15.60
C ASN A 53 -47.88 13.78 15.65
N LYS A 54 -46.62 14.04 15.24
CA LYS A 54 -46.05 15.39 15.22
C LYS A 54 -46.09 16.07 13.85
N ASN A 55 -46.29 15.33 12.76
CA ASN A 55 -46.24 15.86 11.40
C ASN A 55 -47.44 15.35 10.59
N ALA A 56 -48.58 16.02 10.71
CA ALA A 56 -49.70 15.82 9.77
C ALA A 56 -49.42 16.57 8.46
N THR A 57 -48.53 16.02 7.63
CA THR A 57 -48.49 16.30 6.19
C THR A 57 -48.35 14.97 5.45
N GLN A 58 -49.35 14.69 4.60
CA GLN A 58 -49.44 13.47 3.80
C GLN A 58 -48.17 13.27 2.95
N GLN A 59 -47.52 12.12 3.09
CA GLN A 59 -46.56 11.64 2.09
C GLN A 59 -47.16 10.47 1.33
N LEU A 60 -47.42 10.73 0.05
CA LEU A 60 -47.72 9.76 -0.98
C LEU A 60 -46.55 8.75 -1.09
N ILE A 61 -46.86 7.47 -1.23
CA ILE A 61 -45.88 6.40 -1.43
C ILE A 61 -45.07 6.72 -2.69
N THR A 62 -43.80 7.09 -2.50
CA THR A 62 -42.78 7.05 -3.53
C THR A 62 -41.73 6.04 -3.09
N THR A 63 -41.45 5.04 -3.93
CA THR A 63 -40.16 4.34 -3.91
C THR A 63 -39.07 5.40 -3.76
N PRO A 64 -38.11 5.30 -2.80
CA PRO A 64 -37.10 6.33 -2.66
C PRO A 64 -36.14 6.22 -3.85
N THR A 65 -36.47 6.94 -4.92
CA THR A 65 -35.68 7.04 -6.15
C THR A 65 -34.51 8.01 -6.01
N ARG A 66 -34.43 8.77 -4.91
CA ARG A 66 -33.29 9.64 -4.61
C ARG A 66 -32.37 9.00 -3.56
N LYS A 67 -31.15 8.65 -4.01
CA LYS A 67 -30.03 8.41 -3.11
C LYS A 67 -29.81 9.67 -2.25
N SER A 68 -29.61 9.49 -0.94
CA SER A 68 -29.27 10.61 -0.04
C SER A 68 -27.83 11.06 -0.25
N ASP A 69 -27.64 12.36 -0.53
CA ASP A 69 -26.31 12.98 -0.60
C ASP A 69 -25.58 12.86 0.73
N PHE A 70 -26.27 13.09 1.85
CA PHE A 70 -25.68 12.92 3.19
C PHE A 70 -25.12 11.52 3.42
N PHE A 71 -25.80 10.47 2.96
CA PHE A 71 -25.29 9.10 3.13
C PHE A 71 -24.07 8.85 2.24
N LYS A 72 -24.05 9.42 1.03
CA LYS A 72 -22.92 9.36 0.12
C LYS A 72 -21.71 10.09 0.71
N ASP A 73 -21.88 11.33 1.14
CA ASP A 73 -20.83 12.17 1.75
C ASP A 73 -20.26 11.52 3.01
N LEU A 74 -21.12 10.94 3.86
CA LEU A 74 -20.69 10.20 5.05
C LEU A 74 -19.89 8.95 4.67
N CYS A 75 -20.35 8.19 3.67
CA CYS A 75 -19.64 7.02 3.17
C CYS A 75 -18.26 7.39 2.64
N GLU A 76 -18.21 8.41 1.79
CA GLU A 76 -16.99 8.93 1.18
C GLU A 76 -16.01 9.41 2.25
N ALA A 77 -16.46 10.22 3.21
CA ALA A 77 -15.62 10.74 4.29
C ALA A 77 -14.97 9.62 5.10
N PHE A 78 -15.73 8.57 5.43
CA PHE A 78 -15.20 7.41 6.15
C PHE A 78 -14.17 6.64 5.31
N LEU A 79 -14.47 6.37 4.04
CA LEU A 79 -13.56 5.64 3.15
C LEU A 79 -12.28 6.43 2.86
N LYS A 80 -12.39 7.71 2.51
CA LYS A 80 -11.23 8.60 2.24
C LYS A 80 -10.36 8.79 3.49
N SER A 81 -10.95 8.72 4.68
CA SER A 81 -10.23 8.82 5.97
C SER A 81 -9.72 7.47 6.50
N ASN A 82 -9.86 6.36 5.76
CA ASN A 82 -9.52 5.01 6.22
C ASN A 82 -10.21 4.61 7.54
N ILE A 83 -11.44 5.08 7.76
CA ILE A 83 -12.29 4.74 8.90
C ILE A 83 -13.25 3.62 8.47
N PRO A 84 -13.26 2.46 9.16
CA PRO A 84 -14.14 1.34 8.80
C PRO A 84 -15.61 1.72 8.95
N LEU A 85 -16.42 1.41 7.94
CA LEU A 85 -17.87 1.70 7.96
C LEU A 85 -18.58 0.99 9.12
N GLU A 86 -18.02 -0.12 9.62
CA GLU A 86 -18.51 -0.87 10.77
C GLU A 86 -18.55 -0.02 12.04
N LYS A 87 -17.72 1.03 12.12
CA LYS A 87 -17.73 1.96 13.26
C LYS A 87 -19.04 2.74 13.36
N LEU A 88 -19.73 2.99 12.26
CA LEU A 88 -21.08 3.59 12.27
C LEU A 88 -22.15 2.67 12.87
N GLY A 89 -21.85 1.37 13.01
CA GLY A 89 -22.68 0.42 13.74
C GLY A 89 -22.50 0.47 15.26
N ASN A 90 -21.48 1.18 15.77
CA ASN A 90 -21.28 1.33 17.22
C ASN A 90 -22.37 2.26 17.80
N PRO A 91 -23.12 1.84 18.84
CA PRO A 91 -24.21 2.65 19.40
C PRO A 91 -23.78 4.02 19.91
N HIS A 92 -22.61 4.13 20.55
CA HIS A 92 -22.13 5.40 21.11
C HIS A 92 -21.75 6.40 20.02
N LEU A 93 -21.00 5.97 19.01
CA LEU A 93 -20.64 6.83 17.88
C LEU A 93 -21.89 7.25 17.11
N ARG A 94 -22.80 6.31 16.88
CA ARG A 94 -24.06 6.57 16.17
C ARG A 94 -24.91 7.61 16.90
N LEU A 95 -25.17 7.40 18.20
CA LEU A 95 -25.96 8.35 19.01
C LEU A 95 -25.29 9.72 19.10
N PHE A 96 -23.96 9.78 19.19
CA PHE A 96 -23.21 11.02 19.14
C PHE A 96 -23.44 11.77 17.83
N LEU A 97 -23.28 11.10 16.68
CA LEU A 97 -23.48 11.72 15.37
C LEU A 97 -24.94 12.16 15.17
N GLU A 98 -25.91 11.30 15.52
CA GLU A 98 -27.34 11.63 15.42
C GLU A 98 -27.71 12.86 16.28
N LYS A 99 -27.15 12.96 17.50
CA LYS A 99 -27.37 14.09 18.42
C LYS A 99 -26.92 15.43 17.83
N TYR A 100 -25.74 15.49 17.23
CA TYR A 100 -25.14 16.76 16.79
C TYR A 100 -25.45 17.10 15.33
N ILE A 101 -25.67 16.12 14.46
CA ILE A 101 -25.95 16.33 13.03
C ILE A 101 -27.46 16.46 12.76
N ASN A 102 -28.30 16.00 13.69
CA ASN A 102 -29.76 15.97 13.56
C ASN A 102 -30.23 15.24 12.29
N LYS A 103 -29.53 14.15 11.92
CA LYS A 103 -29.86 13.24 10.81
C LYS A 103 -29.70 11.79 11.27
N ASP A 104 -30.62 10.93 10.86
CA ASP A 104 -30.52 9.48 11.12
C ASP A 104 -29.31 8.91 10.35
N ILE A 105 -28.44 8.16 11.03
CA ILE A 105 -27.24 7.57 10.41
C ILE A 105 -27.64 6.33 9.60
N PRO A 106 -27.15 6.12 8.36
CA PRO A 106 -27.51 4.95 7.58
C PRO A 106 -26.98 3.66 8.22
N SER A 107 -27.60 2.52 7.91
CA SER A 107 -27.05 1.23 8.32
C SER A 107 -25.76 0.94 7.55
N VAL A 108 -24.82 0.21 8.16
CA VAL A 108 -23.58 -0.22 7.50
C VAL A 108 -23.88 -1.03 6.23
N SER A 109 -24.95 -1.84 6.25
CA SER A 109 -25.38 -2.58 5.05
C SER A 109 -25.85 -1.66 3.94
N THR A 110 -26.53 -0.56 4.25
CA THR A 110 -26.97 0.44 3.28
C THR A 110 -25.77 1.10 2.62
N LEU A 111 -24.79 1.55 3.42
CA LEU A 111 -23.57 2.17 2.91
C LEU A 111 -22.79 1.23 1.98
N ARG A 112 -22.54 0.00 2.44
CA ARG A 112 -21.78 -0.99 1.66
C ARG A 112 -22.45 -1.38 0.34
N LYS A 113 -23.77 -1.58 0.33
CA LYS A 113 -24.49 -2.06 -0.86
C LYS A 113 -24.81 -0.96 -1.86
N THR A 114 -25.02 0.26 -1.38
CA THR A 114 -25.57 1.34 -2.21
C THR A 114 -24.53 2.40 -2.56
N TYR A 115 -23.63 2.74 -1.63
CA TYR A 115 -22.80 3.95 -1.73
C TYR A 115 -21.31 3.68 -1.96
N VAL A 116 -20.76 2.55 -1.50
CA VAL A 116 -19.35 2.20 -1.75
C VAL A 116 -19.03 2.15 -3.25
N ASN A 117 -19.94 1.59 -4.06
CA ASN A 117 -19.76 1.55 -5.51
C ASN A 117 -19.80 2.95 -6.13
N ASP A 118 -20.70 3.81 -5.66
CA ASP A 118 -20.79 5.18 -6.17
C ASP A 118 -19.52 5.96 -5.87
N CYS A 119 -19.02 5.89 -4.63
CA CYS A 119 -17.76 6.53 -4.23
C CYS A 119 -16.57 6.00 -5.04
N TYR A 120 -16.58 4.70 -5.37
CA TYR A 120 -15.57 4.07 -6.21
C TYR A 120 -15.63 4.61 -7.63
N GLU A 121 -16.80 4.62 -8.28
CA GLU A 121 -16.96 5.15 -9.63
C GLU A 121 -16.60 6.64 -9.71
N ASP A 122 -16.98 7.44 -8.72
CA ASP A 122 -16.59 8.84 -8.64
C ASP A 122 -15.06 8.99 -8.58
N THR A 123 -14.40 8.20 -7.73
CA THR A 123 -12.93 8.18 -7.62
C THR A 123 -12.30 7.77 -8.95
N MET A 124 -12.81 6.74 -9.61
CA MET A 124 -12.29 6.28 -10.90
C MET A 124 -12.49 7.31 -12.00
N ASN A 125 -13.62 8.01 -12.01
CA ASN A 125 -13.87 9.10 -12.94
C ASN A 125 -12.95 10.30 -12.67
N GLU A 126 -12.69 10.63 -11.41
CA GLU A 126 -11.72 11.65 -11.02
C GLU A 126 -10.30 11.31 -11.53
N ILE A 127 -9.90 10.05 -11.42
CA ILE A 127 -8.62 9.55 -11.93
C ILE A 127 -8.58 9.64 -13.47
N ARG A 128 -9.62 9.13 -14.15
CA ARG A 128 -9.74 9.18 -15.62
C ARG A 128 -9.64 10.61 -16.15
N ASN A 129 -10.30 11.56 -15.50
CA ASN A 129 -10.22 12.98 -15.86
C ASN A 129 -8.81 13.55 -15.62
N GLN A 130 -8.13 13.13 -14.57
CA GLN A 130 -6.78 13.58 -14.27
C GLN A 130 -5.72 13.05 -15.24
N ILE A 131 -5.94 11.88 -15.85
CA ILE A 131 -5.00 11.26 -16.81
C ILE A 131 -5.36 11.53 -18.28
N LEU A 132 -6.55 12.08 -18.55
CA LEU A 132 -7.02 12.32 -19.91
C LEU A 132 -6.03 13.17 -20.70
N ASN A 133 -5.65 12.71 -21.89
CA ASN A 133 -4.69 13.36 -22.79
C ASN A 133 -3.30 13.60 -22.18
N LYS A 134 -2.87 12.76 -21.24
CA LYS A 134 -1.53 12.82 -20.64
C LYS A 134 -0.78 11.54 -20.91
N LYS A 135 0.54 11.67 -21.11
CA LYS A 135 1.44 10.52 -21.04
C LYS A 135 1.44 9.93 -19.64
N ILE A 136 1.48 8.61 -19.55
CA ILE A 136 1.47 7.88 -18.29
C ILE A 136 2.57 6.81 -18.25
N TRP A 137 2.94 6.46 -17.03
CA TRP A 137 3.68 5.25 -16.72
C TRP A 137 2.81 4.30 -15.91
N VAL A 138 3.12 3.01 -16.00
CA VAL A 138 2.42 1.93 -15.29
C VAL A 138 3.41 1.18 -14.41
N SER A 139 2.95 0.67 -13.28
CA SER A 139 3.68 -0.32 -12.50
C SER A 139 2.75 -1.35 -11.90
N ILE A 140 3.19 -2.60 -11.94
CA ILE A 140 2.46 -3.75 -11.42
C ILE A 140 3.41 -4.50 -10.52
N ASP A 141 2.90 -4.94 -9.38
CA ASP A 141 3.58 -5.86 -8.49
C ASP A 141 2.54 -6.77 -7.85
N GLU A 142 2.98 -7.97 -7.47
CA GLU A 142 2.15 -9.01 -6.89
C GLU A 142 2.66 -9.40 -5.51
N LYS A 143 1.75 -9.62 -4.57
CA LYS A 143 2.09 -10.10 -3.24
C LYS A 143 1.05 -11.08 -2.73
N THR A 144 1.50 -12.04 -1.93
CA THR A 144 0.60 -12.86 -1.12
C THR A 144 0.28 -12.15 0.19
N ASP A 145 -1.00 -12.04 0.54
CA ASP A 145 -1.44 -11.45 1.80
C ASP A 145 -1.34 -12.43 3.00
N THR A 146 -1.75 -11.98 4.18
CA THR A 146 -1.71 -12.79 5.41
C THR A 146 -2.70 -13.96 5.43
N GLU A 147 -3.68 -13.96 4.53
CA GLU A 147 -4.66 -15.04 4.37
C GLU A 147 -4.28 -15.99 3.22
N GLY A 148 -3.12 -15.78 2.58
CA GLY A 148 -2.64 -16.61 1.47
C GLY A 148 -3.23 -16.24 0.11
N ARG A 149 -3.93 -15.11 -0.02
CA ARG A 149 -4.50 -14.64 -1.29
C ARG A 149 -3.43 -13.91 -2.12
N TYR A 150 -3.46 -14.12 -3.43
CA TYR A 150 -2.64 -13.37 -4.37
C TYR A 150 -3.29 -12.01 -4.67
N VAL A 151 -2.51 -10.95 -4.47
CA VAL A 151 -2.93 -9.56 -4.63
C VAL A 151 -2.00 -8.89 -5.64
N ALA A 152 -2.53 -8.50 -6.79
CA ALA A 152 -1.80 -7.75 -7.80
C ALA A 152 -2.27 -6.29 -7.77
N ASN A 153 -1.38 -5.37 -7.42
CA ASN A 153 -1.68 -3.95 -7.41
C ASN A 153 -1.16 -3.29 -8.69
N VAL A 154 -1.99 -2.43 -9.28
CA VAL A 154 -1.65 -1.66 -10.48
C VAL A 154 -1.66 -0.18 -10.14
N ILE A 155 -0.51 0.46 -10.31
CA ILE A 155 -0.35 1.90 -10.21
C ILE A 155 -0.15 2.49 -11.59
N ILE A 156 -0.76 3.64 -11.82
CA ILE A 156 -0.43 4.52 -12.93
C ILE A 156 0.06 5.85 -12.38
N GLY A 157 0.93 6.53 -13.11
CA GLY A 157 1.22 7.92 -12.82
C GLY A 157 1.30 8.75 -14.09
N THR A 158 0.87 10.00 -13.99
CA THR A 158 1.00 10.95 -15.10
C THR A 158 2.45 11.36 -15.27
N LEU A 159 2.86 11.62 -16.49
CA LEU A 159 4.14 12.23 -16.81
C LEU A 159 3.85 13.65 -17.31
N LEU A 160 4.54 14.64 -16.72
CA LEU A 160 4.41 16.06 -17.06
C LEU A 160 5.81 16.61 -17.42
N THR A 161 5.84 17.68 -18.21
CA THR A 161 7.08 18.29 -18.71
C THR A 161 7.64 19.36 -17.75
N ASP A 162 6.79 19.94 -16.92
CA ASP A 162 7.06 21.05 -16.01
C ASP A 162 7.21 20.64 -14.54
N GLY A 163 6.79 19.42 -14.16
CA GLY A 163 6.89 18.94 -12.78
C GLY A 163 6.67 17.44 -12.62
N PRO A 164 6.80 16.92 -11.38
CA PRO A 164 6.44 15.54 -11.09
C PRO A 164 4.93 15.34 -11.25
N GLY A 165 4.55 14.22 -11.83
CA GLY A 165 3.13 13.87 -11.97
C GLY A 165 2.53 13.25 -10.70
N LYS A 166 1.25 12.92 -10.78
CA LYS A 166 0.49 12.29 -9.71
C LYS A 166 0.32 10.80 -9.98
N ASN A 167 0.41 10.01 -8.91
CA ASN A 167 0.28 8.56 -8.95
C ASN A 167 -1.07 8.11 -8.40
N PHE A 168 -1.64 7.07 -8.99
CA PHE A 168 -2.95 6.54 -8.66
C PHE A 168 -2.91 5.02 -8.56
N LEU A 169 -3.51 4.48 -7.51
CA LEU A 169 -3.80 3.05 -7.44
C LEU A 169 -5.12 2.79 -8.14
N ILE A 170 -5.11 2.01 -9.22
CA ILE A 170 -6.29 1.81 -10.08
C ILE A 170 -6.87 0.40 -10.01
N ALA A 171 -6.07 -0.57 -9.57
CA ALA A 171 -6.54 -1.94 -9.42
C ALA A 171 -5.83 -2.68 -8.29
N SER A 172 -6.57 -3.60 -7.70
CA SER A 172 -6.10 -4.63 -6.78
C SER A 172 -6.90 -5.90 -7.13
N GLU A 173 -6.19 -6.95 -7.59
CA GLU A 173 -6.66 -8.33 -7.83
C GLU A 173 -7.39 -8.66 -9.15
N ASN A 174 -8.13 -7.74 -9.79
CA ASN A 174 -8.84 -8.04 -11.05
C ASN A 174 -8.28 -7.32 -12.28
N PRO A 175 -8.33 -7.96 -13.47
CA PRO A 175 -8.02 -7.27 -14.72
C PRO A 175 -8.94 -6.06 -14.88
N PHE A 176 -8.33 -4.91 -15.12
CA PHE A 176 -8.97 -3.62 -15.04
C PHE A 176 -8.90 -2.91 -16.40
N PHE A 177 -10.04 -2.36 -16.84
CA PHE A 177 -10.11 -1.49 -18.01
C PHE A 177 -10.03 -0.03 -17.58
N LEU A 178 -8.86 0.59 -17.82
CA LEU A 178 -8.61 1.99 -17.49
C LEU A 178 -9.52 2.95 -18.26
N TRP A 179 -9.65 2.70 -19.55
CA TRP A 179 -10.50 3.48 -20.44
C TRP A 179 -11.72 2.66 -20.88
N PRO A 180 -12.94 3.11 -20.54
CA PRO A 180 -14.17 2.42 -20.94
C PRO A 180 -14.41 2.47 -22.46
N ASN A 181 -13.79 3.42 -23.17
CA ASN A 181 -13.96 3.65 -24.61
C ASN A 181 -12.80 3.11 -25.47
N GLY A 182 -11.94 2.25 -24.91
CA GLY A 182 -10.77 1.69 -25.60
C GLY A 182 -9.44 2.24 -25.07
N ILE A 183 -8.38 1.43 -25.19
CA ILE A 183 -7.06 1.71 -24.61
C ILE A 183 -6.33 2.75 -25.45
N ASN A 184 -5.82 3.81 -24.82
CA ASN A 184 -4.92 4.76 -25.49
C ASN A 184 -3.47 4.26 -25.40
N HIS A 185 -3.07 3.44 -26.38
CA HIS A 185 -1.76 2.78 -26.39
C HIS A 185 -0.59 3.77 -26.47
N ASP A 186 -0.74 4.85 -27.22
CA ASP A 186 0.34 5.82 -27.45
C ASP A 186 0.66 6.70 -26.23
N ASP A 187 -0.24 6.73 -25.25
CA ASP A 187 -0.05 7.49 -24.01
C ASP A 187 0.68 6.69 -22.94
N VAL A 188 0.83 5.37 -23.09
CA VAL A 188 1.58 4.53 -22.16
C VAL A 188 3.03 4.40 -22.65
N ILE A 189 3.92 5.21 -22.10
CA ILE A 189 5.32 5.30 -22.59
C ILE A 189 6.34 4.62 -21.68
N LEU A 190 5.94 4.21 -20.47
CA LEU A 190 6.85 3.58 -19.50
C LEU A 190 6.14 2.52 -18.67
N PHE A 191 6.80 1.38 -18.49
CA PHE A 191 6.33 0.30 -17.63
C PHE A 191 7.44 -0.13 -16.66
N VAL A 192 7.17 0.01 -15.36
CA VAL A 192 8.14 -0.26 -14.29
C VAL A 192 7.69 -1.48 -13.49
N THR A 193 8.49 -2.54 -13.49
CA THR A 193 8.17 -3.76 -12.72
C THR A 193 9.33 -4.17 -11.82
N ASP A 194 9.13 -5.17 -10.98
CA ASP A 194 10.26 -5.88 -10.39
C ASP A 194 11.05 -6.67 -11.46
N ALA A 195 12.14 -7.32 -11.02
CA ALA A 195 12.98 -8.14 -11.89
C ALA A 195 12.63 -9.64 -11.84
N ALA A 196 11.45 -10.02 -11.32
CA ALA A 196 11.05 -11.41 -11.28
C ALA A 196 10.86 -11.97 -12.70
N PRO A 197 11.29 -13.21 -12.99
CA PRO A 197 11.24 -13.75 -14.35
C PRO A 197 9.85 -13.71 -15.00
N TYR A 198 8.80 -13.96 -14.22
CA TYR A 198 7.42 -13.93 -14.73
C TYR A 198 6.95 -12.50 -15.04
N MET A 199 7.33 -11.51 -14.23
CA MET A 199 7.03 -10.09 -14.48
C MET A 199 7.74 -9.58 -15.73
N VAL A 200 9.02 -9.92 -15.91
CA VAL A 200 9.77 -9.57 -17.12
C VAL A 200 9.15 -10.24 -18.35
N LYS A 201 8.70 -11.49 -18.25
CA LYS A 201 8.01 -12.19 -19.34
C LYS A 201 6.68 -11.51 -19.68
N ALA A 202 5.87 -11.21 -18.67
CA ALA A 202 4.59 -10.52 -18.84
C ALA A 202 4.78 -9.12 -19.46
N ALA A 203 5.76 -8.35 -18.99
CA ALA A 203 6.07 -7.04 -19.52
C ALA A 203 6.49 -7.07 -21.00
N LYS A 204 7.31 -8.05 -21.39
CA LYS A 204 7.65 -8.27 -22.82
C LYS A 204 6.41 -8.57 -23.66
N SER A 205 5.50 -9.41 -23.15
CA SER A 205 4.23 -9.70 -23.85
C SER A 205 3.34 -8.48 -23.97
N ILE A 206 3.27 -7.64 -22.93
CA ILE A 206 2.51 -6.38 -22.93
C ILE A 206 3.14 -5.39 -23.92
N GLN A 207 4.46 -5.25 -23.92
CA GLN A 207 5.19 -4.30 -24.77
C GLN A 207 4.91 -4.50 -26.27
N ALA A 208 4.57 -5.71 -26.71
CA ALA A 208 4.16 -5.97 -28.09
C ALA A 208 2.90 -5.19 -28.54
N PHE A 209 2.10 -4.71 -27.59
CA PHE A 209 0.88 -3.92 -27.84
C PHE A 209 1.06 -2.42 -27.60
N TYR A 210 2.24 -1.97 -27.16
CA TYR A 210 2.50 -0.57 -26.83
C TYR A 210 3.87 -0.16 -27.41
N SER A 211 3.87 0.31 -28.65
CA SER A 211 5.10 0.53 -29.43
C SER A 211 6.02 1.61 -28.85
N LYS A 212 5.45 2.61 -28.17
CA LYS A 212 6.20 3.66 -27.45
C LYS A 212 6.68 3.26 -26.05
N MET A 213 6.24 2.11 -25.53
CA MET A 213 6.46 1.76 -24.13
C MET A 213 7.87 1.23 -23.89
N VAL A 214 8.58 1.86 -22.97
CA VAL A 214 9.85 1.34 -22.43
C VAL A 214 9.56 0.50 -21.19
N HIS A 215 9.95 -0.77 -21.20
CA HIS A 215 9.92 -1.61 -19.99
C HIS A 215 11.25 -1.51 -19.23
N ILE A 216 11.19 -1.12 -17.95
CA ILE A 216 12.33 -1.08 -17.04
C ILE A 216 12.05 -1.91 -15.78
N THR A 217 13.07 -2.62 -15.29
CA THR A 217 13.01 -3.25 -13.97
C THR A 217 13.47 -2.30 -12.87
N CYS A 218 12.84 -2.34 -11.70
CA CYS A 218 13.10 -1.47 -10.56
C CYS A 218 14.58 -1.46 -10.14
N LEU A 219 15.24 -0.31 -10.26
CA LEU A 219 16.66 -0.19 -9.91
C LEU A 219 16.92 -0.19 -8.41
N ALA A 220 15.99 0.31 -7.59
CA ALA A 220 16.09 0.18 -6.13
C ALA A 220 16.13 -1.31 -5.71
N HIS A 221 15.24 -2.13 -6.27
CA HIS A 221 15.26 -3.58 -6.09
C HIS A 221 16.55 -4.19 -6.68
N GLY A 222 17.01 -3.71 -7.85
CA GLY A 222 18.31 -4.08 -8.41
C GLY A 222 19.46 -3.90 -7.42
N LEU A 223 19.56 -2.74 -6.77
CA LEU A 223 20.57 -2.47 -5.75
C LEU A 223 20.37 -3.31 -4.48
N HIS A 224 19.13 -3.62 -4.10
CA HIS A 224 18.89 -4.57 -3.01
C HIS A 224 19.46 -5.96 -3.30
N ARG A 225 19.41 -6.45 -4.56
CA ARG A 225 20.03 -7.72 -4.95
C ARG A 225 21.56 -7.67 -4.90
N VAL A 226 22.16 -6.50 -5.14
CA VAL A 226 23.59 -6.29 -4.92
C VAL A 226 23.91 -6.33 -3.42
N CYS A 227 23.10 -5.66 -2.59
CA CYS A 227 23.23 -5.71 -1.13
C CYS A 227 23.09 -7.14 -0.56
N GLU A 228 22.21 -7.95 -1.15
CA GLU A 228 22.09 -9.38 -0.80
C GLU A 228 23.40 -10.13 -1.03
N LYS A 229 24.06 -9.88 -2.17
CA LYS A 229 25.37 -10.48 -2.45
C LYS A 229 26.44 -9.98 -1.50
N ILE A 230 26.44 -8.68 -1.16
CA ILE A 230 27.34 -8.13 -0.13
C ILE A 230 27.16 -8.92 1.18
N ARG A 231 25.94 -9.04 1.68
CA ARG A 231 25.64 -9.80 2.90
C ARG A 231 26.17 -11.23 2.86
N ALA A 232 26.01 -11.92 1.73
CA ALA A 232 26.49 -13.29 1.55
C ALA A 232 28.04 -13.40 1.65
N GLU A 233 28.79 -12.36 1.26
CA GLU A 233 30.25 -12.29 1.40
C GLU A 233 30.73 -12.00 2.83
N PHE A 234 29.81 -11.68 3.76
CA PHE A 234 30.10 -11.38 5.17
C PHE A 234 29.22 -12.20 6.15
N PRO A 235 29.32 -13.54 6.15
CA PRO A 235 28.47 -14.41 6.95
C PRO A 235 28.62 -14.19 8.46
N LYS A 236 29.77 -13.72 8.93
CA LYS A 236 29.99 -13.41 10.36
C LYS A 236 29.21 -12.18 10.81
N VAL A 237 29.24 -11.10 10.01
CA VAL A 237 28.46 -9.89 10.24
C VAL A 237 26.97 -10.19 10.14
N ASP A 238 26.56 -11.02 9.18
CA ASP A 238 25.17 -11.48 9.06
C ASP A 238 24.72 -12.26 10.31
N LYS A 239 25.53 -13.21 10.79
CA LYS A 239 25.27 -13.94 12.03
C LYS A 239 25.22 -13.03 13.25
N LEU A 240 26.09 -12.01 13.33
CA LEU A 240 26.05 -11.03 14.42
C LEU A 240 24.69 -10.32 14.44
N ILE A 241 24.30 -9.71 13.32
CA ILE A 241 23.06 -8.93 13.18
C ILE A 241 21.84 -9.80 13.50
N LEU A 242 21.80 -11.03 12.97
CA LEU A 242 20.72 -11.98 13.21
C LEU A 242 20.58 -12.37 14.69
N ASN A 243 21.69 -12.70 15.36
CA ASN A 243 21.63 -13.14 16.76
C ASN A 243 21.44 -11.97 17.72
N MET A 244 21.99 -10.79 17.42
CA MET A 244 21.79 -9.61 18.26
C MET A 244 20.32 -9.20 18.34
N LYS A 245 19.58 -9.30 17.22
CA LYS A 245 18.13 -9.11 17.22
C LYS A 245 17.44 -10.02 18.25
N LYS A 246 17.86 -11.28 18.35
CA LYS A 246 17.29 -12.26 19.30
C LYS A 246 17.67 -11.95 20.75
N VAL A 247 18.80 -11.30 21.01
CA VAL A 247 19.20 -10.89 22.36
C VAL A 247 18.20 -9.87 22.92
N PHE A 248 17.76 -8.87 22.15
CA PHE A 248 16.87 -7.84 22.71
C PHE A 248 15.38 -8.06 22.43
N LEU A 249 15.04 -9.04 21.59
CA LEU A 249 13.65 -9.36 21.26
C LEU A 249 12.87 -9.84 22.49
N LYS A 250 11.81 -9.11 22.86
CA LYS A 250 10.90 -9.42 23.99
C LYS A 250 11.62 -9.63 25.32
N ALA A 251 12.70 -8.88 25.58
CA ALA A 251 13.49 -9.00 26.80
C ALA A 251 13.67 -7.63 27.51
N PRO A 252 12.66 -7.17 28.28
CA PRO A 252 12.68 -5.85 28.91
C PRO A 252 13.89 -5.61 29.82
N ALA A 253 14.26 -6.59 30.66
CA ALA A 253 15.42 -6.47 31.56
C ALA A 253 16.75 -6.25 30.81
N ARG A 254 16.94 -6.92 29.65
CA ARG A 254 18.13 -6.73 28.81
C ARG A 254 18.13 -5.37 28.10
N VAL A 255 16.96 -4.88 27.71
CA VAL A 255 16.79 -3.54 27.15
C VAL A 255 17.08 -2.46 28.20
N GLU A 256 16.65 -2.65 29.44
CA GLU A 256 16.93 -1.74 30.55
C GLU A 256 18.43 -1.71 30.88
N LEU A 257 19.08 -2.88 30.94
CA LEU A 257 20.53 -2.97 31.09
C LEU A 257 21.25 -2.22 29.96
N PHE A 258 20.83 -2.41 28.71
CA PHE A 258 21.42 -1.72 27.56
C PHE A 258 21.32 -0.20 27.73
N ARG A 259 20.13 0.33 28.07
CA ARG A 259 19.91 1.76 28.27
C ARG A 259 20.72 2.34 29.42
N ARG A 260 20.96 1.56 30.48
CA ARG A 260 21.80 1.98 31.61
C ARG A 260 23.27 2.05 31.24
N GLU A 261 23.77 1.06 30.51
CA GLU A 261 25.21 0.90 30.23
C GLU A 261 25.68 1.63 28.97
N ALA A 262 24.76 1.95 28.06
CA ALA A 262 25.00 2.69 26.82
C ALA A 262 23.85 3.68 26.54
N PRO A 263 23.65 4.72 27.40
CA PRO A 263 22.51 5.63 27.31
C PRO A 263 22.47 6.46 26.02
N GLU A 264 23.64 6.83 25.49
CA GLU A 264 23.78 7.60 24.25
C GLU A 264 23.72 6.74 22.98
N THR A 265 23.62 5.42 23.12
CA THR A 265 23.58 4.49 21.98
C THR A 265 22.14 4.05 21.73
N PRO A 266 21.60 4.20 20.50
CA PRO A 266 20.30 3.63 20.16
C PRO A 266 20.30 2.11 20.32
N LEU A 267 19.13 1.51 20.59
CA LEU A 267 19.03 0.05 20.62
C LEU A 267 19.41 -0.56 19.26
N PRO A 268 19.96 -1.79 19.24
CA PRO A 268 20.38 -2.40 17.99
C PRO A 268 19.23 -2.52 16.99
N PRO A 269 19.43 -2.12 15.73
CA PRO A 269 18.37 -2.07 14.74
C PRO A 269 17.90 -3.48 14.36
N SER A 270 16.62 -3.61 14.06
CA SER A 270 16.03 -4.83 13.51
C SER A 270 15.89 -4.71 11.99
N PRO A 271 16.83 -5.25 11.19
CA PRO A 271 16.74 -5.14 9.74
C PRO A 271 15.48 -5.83 9.22
N ILE A 272 14.89 -5.22 8.20
CA ILE A 272 13.77 -5.78 7.45
C ILE A 272 14.38 -6.80 6.48
N ILE A 273 14.02 -8.08 6.66
CA ILE A 273 14.60 -9.21 5.91
C ILE A 273 14.48 -9.01 4.40
N THR A 274 13.37 -8.41 3.94
CA THR A 274 13.10 -8.20 2.51
C THR A 274 13.69 -6.92 1.94
N ARG A 275 14.32 -6.05 2.77
CA ARG A 275 14.94 -4.78 2.32
C ARG A 275 16.40 -4.74 2.74
N TRP A 276 17.28 -5.29 1.91
CA TRP A 276 18.70 -5.49 2.23
C TRP A 276 19.49 -4.20 2.51
N GLY A 277 18.98 -3.02 2.10
CA GLY A 277 19.54 -1.73 2.52
C GLY A 277 19.49 -1.51 4.04
N THR A 278 18.52 -2.13 4.74
CA THR A 278 18.43 -2.09 6.20
C THR A 278 19.50 -2.94 6.88
N TRP A 279 19.99 -4.01 6.22
CA TRP A 279 21.10 -4.81 6.72
C TRP A 279 22.42 -4.01 6.68
N LEU A 280 22.65 -3.23 5.61
CA LEU A 280 23.80 -2.32 5.54
C LEU A 280 23.74 -1.26 6.63
N LYS A 281 22.58 -0.63 6.86
CA LYS A 281 22.39 0.30 8.00
C LYS A 281 22.70 -0.36 9.33
N ALA A 282 22.29 -1.61 9.53
CA ALA A 282 22.61 -2.36 10.74
C ALA A 282 24.13 -2.61 10.87
N ALA A 283 24.80 -3.06 9.81
CA ALA A 283 26.26 -3.23 9.81
C ALA A 283 26.98 -1.92 10.12
N MET A 284 26.51 -0.79 9.57
CA MET A 284 27.06 0.54 9.85
C MET A 284 26.91 0.92 11.33
N TYR A 285 25.71 0.73 11.89
CA TYR A 285 25.43 0.95 13.30
C TYR A 285 26.38 0.13 14.21
N TYR A 286 26.62 -1.14 13.89
CA TYR A 286 27.53 -1.97 14.68
C TYR A 286 28.99 -1.51 14.55
N CYS A 287 29.40 -0.98 13.40
CA CYS A 287 30.72 -0.42 13.21
C CYS A 287 30.94 0.82 14.10
N GLU A 288 29.98 1.74 14.11
CA GLU A 288 30.04 3.00 14.88
C GLU A 288 29.97 2.76 16.40
N ASN A 289 29.16 1.80 16.82
CA ASN A 289 28.83 1.58 18.23
C ASN A 289 29.50 0.31 18.81
N PHE A 290 30.48 -0.27 18.12
CA PHE A 290 31.01 -1.61 18.44
C PHE A 290 31.45 -1.75 19.89
N LYS A 291 32.23 -0.79 20.40
CA LYS A 291 32.78 -0.81 21.77
C LYS A 291 31.67 -0.78 22.83
N ALA A 292 30.69 0.11 22.66
CA ALA A 292 29.56 0.24 23.59
C ALA A 292 28.72 -1.05 23.62
N ILE A 293 28.39 -1.59 22.44
CA ILE A 293 27.59 -2.83 22.34
C ILE A 293 28.37 -4.01 22.91
N LYS A 294 29.67 -4.12 22.63
CA LYS A 294 30.53 -5.20 23.17
C LYS A 294 30.59 -5.16 24.70
N LYS A 295 30.64 -3.97 25.32
CA LYS A 295 30.54 -3.79 26.78
C LYS A 295 29.21 -4.34 27.31
N VAL A 296 28.09 -3.94 26.72
CA VAL A 296 26.75 -4.42 27.14
C VAL A 296 26.65 -5.94 27.02
N VAL A 297 27.07 -6.50 25.89
CA VAL A 297 27.01 -7.95 25.65
C VAL A 297 27.87 -8.73 26.65
N HIS A 298 29.01 -8.17 27.07
CA HIS A 298 29.88 -8.83 28.05
C HIS A 298 29.18 -9.00 29.41
N LEU A 299 28.37 -8.02 29.81
CA LEU A 299 27.60 -8.01 31.07
C LEU A 299 26.40 -8.97 31.07
N LEU A 300 25.95 -9.44 29.91
CA LEU A 300 24.85 -10.40 29.81
C LEU A 300 25.32 -11.81 30.16
N ASP A 301 24.50 -12.61 30.81
CA ASP A 301 24.80 -14.03 31.05
C ASP A 301 24.70 -14.83 29.74
N ALA A 302 25.70 -15.67 29.45
CA ALA A 302 25.69 -16.52 28.26
C ALA A 302 24.63 -17.64 28.35
N ASP A 303 24.26 -18.04 29.57
CA ASP A 303 23.32 -19.14 29.83
C ASP A 303 21.86 -18.68 29.77
N ASP A 304 21.59 -17.37 29.91
CA ASP A 304 20.25 -16.77 29.79
C ASP A 304 19.61 -17.00 28.42
N ALA A 305 20.41 -17.07 27.36
CA ALA A 305 19.92 -17.37 26.01
C ALA A 305 21.06 -17.82 25.08
N LEU A 306 20.80 -18.85 24.27
CA LEU A 306 21.71 -19.33 23.22
C LEU A 306 22.20 -18.22 22.27
N ALA A 307 21.39 -17.18 22.06
CA ALA A 307 21.77 -16.03 21.23
C ALA A 307 22.91 -15.22 21.85
N ILE A 308 22.96 -15.08 23.18
CA ILE A 308 23.99 -14.31 23.89
C ILE A 308 25.34 -15.02 23.76
N GLY A 309 25.40 -16.32 24.06
CA GLY A 309 26.62 -17.12 23.88
C GLY A 309 27.17 -17.05 22.44
N LYS A 310 26.28 -17.11 21.44
CA LYS A 310 26.65 -16.95 20.02
C LYS A 310 27.22 -15.57 19.72
N VAL A 311 26.58 -14.49 20.18
CA VAL A 311 27.06 -13.12 19.96
C VAL A 311 28.41 -12.91 20.64
N LYS A 312 28.59 -13.35 21.89
CA LYS A 312 29.88 -13.28 22.61
C LYS A 312 30.99 -13.95 21.81
N LYS A 313 30.75 -15.15 21.29
CA LYS A 313 31.70 -15.87 20.43
C LYS A 313 32.05 -15.07 19.18
N ILE A 314 31.04 -14.58 18.45
CA ILE A 314 31.27 -13.80 17.22
C ILE A 314 32.07 -12.51 17.52
N MET A 315 31.76 -11.80 18.60
CA MET A 315 32.46 -10.57 19.01
C MET A 315 33.90 -10.76 19.50
N SER A 316 34.30 -12.02 19.75
CA SER A 316 35.69 -12.38 20.07
C SER A 316 36.53 -12.68 18.83
N GLU A 317 35.92 -12.78 17.65
CA GLU A 317 36.64 -13.05 16.40
C GLU A 317 37.42 -11.80 15.93
N THR A 318 38.67 -12.01 15.54
CA THR A 318 39.62 -10.93 15.23
C THR A 318 39.30 -10.15 13.96
N ASP A 319 38.60 -10.76 13.01
CA ASP A 319 38.28 -10.15 11.71
C ASP A 319 36.93 -9.42 11.70
N LEU A 320 36.11 -9.51 12.75
CA LEU A 320 34.78 -8.92 12.78
C LEU A 320 34.82 -7.38 12.64
N GLU A 321 35.65 -6.71 13.43
CA GLU A 321 35.80 -5.25 13.40
C GLU A 321 36.31 -4.78 12.03
N SER A 322 37.29 -5.49 11.46
CA SER A 322 37.79 -5.20 10.10
C SER A 322 36.73 -5.40 9.02
N ASN A 323 35.88 -6.43 9.15
CA ASN A 323 34.78 -6.67 8.22
C ASN A 323 33.70 -5.58 8.32
N LEU A 324 33.36 -5.13 9.55
CA LEU A 324 32.41 -4.04 9.77
C LEU A 324 32.94 -2.72 9.17
N ALA A 325 34.20 -2.38 9.44
CA ALA A 325 34.84 -1.20 8.87
C ALA A 325 34.88 -1.27 7.33
N PHE A 326 35.24 -2.43 6.77
CA PHE A 326 35.25 -2.64 5.32
C PHE A 326 33.87 -2.42 4.70
N ILE A 327 32.80 -2.98 5.30
CA ILE A 327 31.42 -2.79 4.82
C ILE A 327 31.01 -1.31 4.90
N TYR A 328 31.28 -0.65 6.03
CA TYR A 328 30.93 0.75 6.24
C TYR A 328 31.56 1.63 5.15
N THR A 329 32.87 1.54 5.01
CA THR A 329 33.65 2.40 4.10
C THR A 329 33.31 2.14 2.63
N ASN A 330 33.15 0.87 2.25
CA ASN A 330 33.04 0.51 0.83
C ASN A 330 31.62 0.33 0.33
N TYR A 331 30.63 0.10 1.21
CA TYR A 331 29.25 -0.18 0.79
C TYR A 331 28.20 0.68 1.49
N GLY A 332 28.57 1.49 2.50
CA GLY A 332 27.64 2.36 3.22
C GLY A 332 26.88 3.33 2.29
N PHE A 333 27.53 3.80 1.22
CA PHE A 333 26.94 4.72 0.25
C PHE A 333 25.72 4.14 -0.50
N LEU A 334 25.58 2.81 -0.58
CA LEU A 334 24.44 2.15 -1.22
C LEU A 334 23.13 2.46 -0.48
N THR A 335 23.19 2.69 0.83
CA THR A 335 22.00 3.06 1.62
C THR A 335 21.42 4.39 1.15
N THR A 336 22.27 5.39 0.91
CA THR A 336 21.87 6.69 0.35
C THR A 336 21.39 6.55 -1.09
N ALA A 337 22.09 5.78 -1.92
CA ALA A 337 21.70 5.58 -3.32
C ALA A 337 20.31 4.93 -3.44
N ILE A 338 20.00 3.93 -2.62
CA ILE A 338 18.67 3.30 -2.59
C ILE A 338 17.60 4.33 -2.20
N ILE A 339 17.84 5.14 -1.15
CA ILE A 339 16.88 6.18 -0.72
C ILE A 339 16.63 7.19 -1.85
N CYS A 340 17.66 7.63 -2.56
CA CYS A 340 17.52 8.51 -3.72
C CYS A 340 16.63 7.87 -4.80
N LEU A 341 16.83 6.60 -5.12
CA LEU A 341 16.00 5.87 -6.10
C LEU A 341 14.57 5.60 -5.62
N GLU A 342 14.33 5.57 -4.31
CA GLU A 342 13.00 5.42 -3.69
C GLU A 342 12.24 6.75 -3.56
N THR A 343 12.90 7.87 -3.83
CA THR A 343 12.31 9.21 -3.72
C THR A 343 11.45 9.51 -4.96
N GLN A 344 10.24 10.03 -4.73
CA GLN A 344 9.33 10.43 -5.81
C GLN A 344 9.72 11.79 -6.39
N GLY A 345 9.44 12.00 -7.68
CA GLY A 345 9.62 13.30 -8.33
C GLY A 345 11.07 13.72 -8.54
N THR A 346 12.01 12.77 -8.46
CA THR A 346 13.42 12.99 -8.83
C THR A 346 13.55 13.13 -10.34
N PHE A 347 14.45 14.00 -10.80
CA PHE A 347 14.79 14.07 -12.22
C PHE A 347 15.40 12.75 -12.70
N LEU A 348 15.03 12.34 -13.91
CA LEU A 348 15.58 11.12 -14.52
C LEU A 348 17.11 11.18 -14.60
N THR A 349 17.66 12.34 -14.94
CA THR A 349 19.11 12.60 -15.01
C THR A 349 19.80 12.35 -13.66
N ASP A 350 19.24 12.84 -12.56
CA ASP A 350 19.78 12.66 -11.21
C ASP A 350 19.69 11.19 -10.76
N ALA A 351 18.59 10.52 -11.11
CA ALA A 351 18.37 9.13 -10.78
C ALA A 351 19.36 8.21 -11.55
N ILE A 352 19.64 8.50 -12.83
CA ILE A 352 20.66 7.79 -13.62
C ILE A 352 22.06 8.06 -13.07
N LYS A 353 22.39 9.33 -12.80
CA LYS A 353 23.66 9.71 -12.18
C LYS A 353 23.90 9.02 -10.85
N THR A 354 22.83 8.78 -10.08
CA THR A 354 22.91 7.98 -8.83
C THR A 354 23.41 6.56 -9.11
N VAL A 355 22.91 5.91 -10.16
CA VAL A 355 23.31 4.55 -10.54
C VAL A 355 24.74 4.53 -11.11
N GLU A 356 25.11 5.50 -11.94
CA GLU A 356 26.48 5.66 -12.46
C GLU A 356 27.49 5.90 -11.33
N ASN A 357 27.13 6.71 -10.33
CA ASN A 357 27.95 6.91 -9.14
C ASN A 357 28.11 5.62 -8.33
N VAL A 358 27.08 4.78 -8.27
CA VAL A 358 27.17 3.45 -7.65
C VAL A 358 28.15 2.57 -8.41
N GLU A 359 28.03 2.51 -9.74
CA GLU A 359 28.93 1.75 -10.60
C GLU A 359 30.39 2.17 -10.39
N ASN A 360 30.66 3.47 -10.47
CA ASN A 360 32.00 4.04 -10.30
C ASN A 360 32.60 3.66 -8.94
N LYS A 361 31.84 3.82 -7.85
CA LYS A 361 32.31 3.48 -6.50
C LYS A 361 32.50 1.98 -6.29
N LEU A 362 31.66 1.13 -6.88
CA LEU A 362 31.83 -0.32 -6.78
C LEU A 362 33.07 -0.78 -7.57
N ASN A 363 33.33 -0.17 -8.72
CA ASN A 363 34.47 -0.52 -9.57
C ASN A 363 35.82 -0.21 -8.89
N THR A 364 35.91 0.77 -7.99
CA THR A 364 37.18 1.07 -7.28
C THR A 364 37.59 -0.02 -6.29
N ILE A 365 36.68 -0.92 -5.90
CA ILE A 365 36.94 -1.94 -4.87
C ILE A 365 37.55 -3.19 -5.51
N LYS A 366 38.90 -3.25 -5.55
CA LYS A 366 39.64 -4.29 -6.28
C LYS A 366 39.95 -5.58 -5.53
N CYS A 367 39.49 -5.74 -4.28
CA CYS A 367 39.66 -7.00 -3.55
C CYS A 367 38.76 -8.11 -4.12
N SER A 368 39.03 -9.38 -3.77
CA SER A 368 38.28 -10.54 -4.26
C SER A 368 36.75 -10.43 -4.04
N LYS A 369 36.33 -9.98 -2.84
CA LYS A 369 34.93 -9.71 -2.53
C LYS A 369 34.37 -8.59 -3.40
N GLY A 370 35.13 -7.50 -3.55
CA GLY A 370 34.77 -6.33 -4.36
C GLY A 370 34.49 -6.68 -5.82
N ILE A 371 35.39 -7.45 -6.45
CA ILE A 371 35.24 -7.93 -7.82
C ILE A 371 33.96 -8.77 -7.96
N THR A 372 33.71 -9.67 -7.00
CA THR A 372 32.51 -10.53 -7.01
C THR A 372 31.22 -9.71 -6.89
N ILE A 373 31.21 -8.67 -6.06
CA ILE A 373 30.07 -7.78 -5.85
C ILE A 373 29.86 -6.86 -7.07
N TYR A 374 30.93 -6.33 -7.67
CA TYR A 374 30.85 -5.52 -8.89
C TYR A 374 30.29 -6.34 -10.07
N LYS A 375 30.76 -7.56 -10.26
CA LYS A 375 30.19 -8.48 -11.27
C LYS A 375 28.69 -8.70 -11.05
N LYS A 376 28.25 -8.81 -9.79
CA LYS A 376 26.81 -8.91 -9.49
C LYS A 376 26.04 -7.66 -9.90
N PHE A 377 26.62 -6.48 -9.68
CA PHE A 377 26.03 -5.22 -10.13
C PHE A 377 25.92 -5.18 -11.67
N GLU A 378 27.00 -5.52 -12.39
CA GLU A 378 26.98 -5.59 -13.86
C GLU A 378 25.89 -6.54 -14.38
N GLU A 379 25.77 -7.73 -13.78
CA GLU A 379 24.71 -8.70 -14.14
C GLU A 379 23.29 -8.15 -13.92
N VAL A 380 23.08 -7.34 -12.87
CA VAL A 380 21.78 -6.72 -12.57
C VAL A 380 21.46 -5.64 -13.60
N ILE A 381 22.43 -4.77 -13.92
CA ILE A 381 22.26 -3.67 -14.88
C ILE A 381 22.12 -4.20 -16.31
N ALA A 382 22.93 -5.17 -16.71
CA ALA A 382 22.91 -5.74 -18.06
C ALA A 382 21.56 -6.37 -18.44
N LYS A 383 20.83 -6.92 -17.46
CA LYS A 383 19.49 -7.50 -17.65
C LYS A 383 18.40 -6.44 -17.83
N ASN A 384 18.69 -5.18 -17.49
CA ASN A 384 17.73 -4.09 -17.54
C ASN A 384 17.87 -3.28 -18.83
N LEU A 385 17.33 -3.80 -19.92
CA LEU A 385 17.41 -3.15 -21.24
C LEU A 385 16.76 -1.76 -21.24
N GLY A 386 15.63 -1.59 -20.54
CA GLY A 386 14.98 -0.29 -20.39
C GLY A 386 15.86 0.75 -19.69
N PHE A 387 16.71 0.34 -18.75
CA PHE A 387 17.67 1.27 -18.15
C PHE A 387 18.63 1.84 -19.20
N LYS A 388 19.13 1.02 -20.14
CA LYS A 388 19.99 1.52 -21.24
C LYS A 388 19.27 2.55 -22.11
N ILE A 389 18.00 2.30 -22.42
CA ILE A 389 17.15 3.22 -23.18
C ILE A 389 16.98 4.54 -22.41
N LEU A 390 16.64 4.47 -21.11
CA LEU A 390 16.49 5.68 -20.29
C LEU A 390 17.81 6.44 -20.10
N THR A 391 18.96 5.75 -19.99
CA THR A 391 20.29 6.38 -20.00
C THR A 391 20.51 7.14 -21.30
N LYS A 392 20.14 6.56 -22.45
CA LYS A 392 20.23 7.26 -23.73
C LYS A 392 19.32 8.49 -23.77
N ILE A 393 18.06 8.36 -23.36
CA ILE A 393 17.12 9.49 -23.27
C ILE A 393 17.69 10.61 -22.39
N SER A 394 18.27 10.26 -21.23
CA SER A 394 18.92 11.22 -20.34
C SER A 394 20.10 11.94 -20.99
N LYS A 395 20.92 11.23 -21.78
CA LYS A 395 22.03 11.85 -22.52
C LYS A 395 21.55 12.81 -23.58
N VAL A 396 20.48 12.46 -24.30
CA VAL A 396 19.83 13.37 -25.27
C VAL A 396 19.32 14.63 -24.55
N MET A 397 18.67 14.49 -23.38
CA MET A 397 18.21 15.62 -22.57
C MET A 397 19.34 16.55 -22.10
N LEU A 398 20.52 15.99 -21.85
CA LEU A 398 21.71 16.74 -21.44
C LEU A 398 22.51 17.31 -22.63
N GLY A 399 22.13 16.99 -23.87
CA GLY A 399 22.86 17.37 -25.08
C GLY A 399 24.16 16.59 -25.32
N GLU A 400 24.34 15.45 -24.62
CA GLU A 400 25.52 14.58 -24.72
C GLU A 400 25.40 13.55 -25.85
N GLU A 401 24.19 13.32 -26.36
CA GLU A 401 23.89 12.39 -27.46
C GLU A 401 23.00 13.11 -28.48
N ILE A 402 23.36 13.01 -29.77
CA ILE A 402 22.64 13.67 -30.87
C ILE A 402 21.75 12.67 -31.61
N SER A 403 22.10 11.38 -31.59
CA SER A 403 21.36 10.33 -32.30
C SER A 403 20.18 9.81 -31.47
N MET A 404 19.03 9.63 -32.13
CA MET A 404 17.84 8.96 -31.58
C MET A 404 17.83 7.45 -31.84
N ASP A 405 18.88 6.87 -32.44
CA ASP A 405 18.93 5.44 -32.80
C ASP A 405 18.81 4.51 -31.59
N ASN A 406 18.28 3.30 -31.74
CA ASN A 406 18.09 2.33 -30.65
C ASN A 406 17.09 2.76 -29.55
N LEU A 407 16.34 3.84 -29.76
CA LEU A 407 15.08 4.08 -29.07
C LEU A 407 13.96 3.28 -29.77
N PRO A 408 12.85 2.96 -29.09
CA PRO A 408 11.67 2.42 -29.77
C PRO A 408 11.25 3.32 -30.94
N GLU A 409 10.97 2.71 -32.10
CA GLU A 409 10.77 3.42 -33.38
C GLU A 409 9.70 4.51 -33.33
N ASP A 410 8.67 4.31 -32.50
CA ASP A 410 7.54 5.23 -32.39
C ASP A 410 7.72 6.33 -31.32
N ILE A 411 8.84 6.35 -30.58
CA ILE A 411 9.15 7.45 -29.65
C ILE A 411 9.63 8.67 -30.43
N SER A 412 8.87 9.76 -30.33
CA SER A 412 9.20 11.05 -30.93
C SER A 412 10.02 11.96 -30.01
N CYS A 413 10.57 13.06 -30.54
CA CYS A 413 11.23 14.09 -29.74
C CYS A 413 10.30 14.70 -28.67
N ASP A 414 9.01 14.88 -28.99
CA ASP A 414 8.03 15.42 -28.05
C ASP A 414 7.76 14.45 -26.88
N ASP A 415 7.79 13.14 -27.15
CA ASP A 415 7.63 12.11 -26.12
C ASP A 415 8.78 12.15 -25.09
N LEU A 416 10.01 12.52 -25.52
CA LEU A 416 11.16 12.59 -24.62
C LEU A 416 10.94 13.57 -23.46
N LEU A 417 10.23 14.68 -23.70
CA LEU A 417 9.99 15.71 -22.67
C LEU A 417 9.28 15.15 -21.44
N TYR A 418 8.48 14.10 -21.61
CA TYR A 418 7.73 13.44 -20.54
C TYR A 418 8.57 12.49 -19.69
N PHE A 419 9.78 12.12 -20.13
CA PHE A 419 10.68 11.29 -19.34
C PHE A 419 11.43 12.06 -18.24
N LYS A 420 11.30 13.39 -18.18
CA LYS A 420 12.06 14.26 -17.26
C LYS A 420 11.95 13.84 -15.79
N TYR A 421 10.78 13.35 -15.38
CA TYR A 421 10.50 12.81 -14.04
C TYR A 421 10.08 11.34 -14.08
N ALA A 422 10.52 10.60 -15.11
CA ALA A 422 10.20 9.18 -15.26
C ALA A 422 10.75 8.37 -14.07
N PRO A 423 9.92 7.56 -13.40
CA PRO A 423 10.39 6.69 -12.34
C PRO A 423 11.24 5.55 -12.89
N ILE A 424 12.33 5.25 -12.19
CA ILE A 424 13.17 4.06 -12.47
C ILE A 424 13.09 3.02 -11.35
N SER A 425 12.11 3.18 -10.45
CA SER A 425 11.83 2.27 -9.35
C SER A 425 10.31 2.04 -9.20
N SER A 426 9.92 0.84 -8.79
CA SER A 426 8.53 0.42 -8.56
C SER A 426 8.09 0.65 -7.10
N VAL A 427 8.68 1.61 -6.41
CA VAL A 427 8.52 1.76 -4.95
C VAL A 427 7.10 2.18 -4.57
N ASP A 428 6.40 2.84 -5.49
CA ASP A 428 5.02 3.26 -5.26
C ASP A 428 4.06 2.08 -5.20
N VAL A 429 4.25 1.07 -6.07
CA VAL A 429 3.43 -0.14 -6.00
C VAL A 429 3.76 -0.93 -4.73
N GLU A 430 5.02 -0.96 -4.29
CA GLU A 430 5.37 -1.52 -2.97
C GLU A 430 4.68 -0.78 -1.79
N ARG A 431 4.62 0.55 -1.85
CA ARG A 431 3.96 1.40 -0.84
C ARG A 431 2.45 1.12 -0.78
N SER A 432 1.82 0.80 -1.92
CA SER A 432 0.39 0.45 -1.96
C SER A 432 0.06 -0.80 -1.14
N PHE A 433 0.95 -1.80 -1.10
CA PHE A 433 0.77 -2.98 -0.24
C PHE A 433 0.82 -2.64 1.25
N SER A 434 1.51 -1.56 1.64
CA SER A 434 1.46 -1.09 3.03
C SER A 434 0.10 -0.49 3.37
N VAL A 435 -0.54 0.21 2.42
CA VAL A 435 -1.93 0.69 2.59
C VAL A 435 -2.88 -0.50 2.70
N TYR A 436 -2.74 -1.49 1.82
CA TYR A 436 -3.53 -2.73 1.83
C TYR A 436 -3.45 -3.44 3.19
N LYS A 437 -2.23 -3.66 3.70
CA LYS A 437 -2.00 -4.28 5.02
C LYS A 437 -2.64 -3.49 6.16
N ASN A 438 -2.53 -2.16 6.13
CA ASN A 438 -3.16 -1.32 7.16
C ASN A 438 -4.69 -1.41 7.12
N MET A 439 -5.27 -1.63 5.94
CA MET A 439 -6.71 -1.80 5.78
C MET A 439 -7.19 -3.15 6.30
N LEU A 440 -6.39 -4.20 6.15
CA LEU A 440 -6.60 -5.56 6.68
C LEU A 440 -6.02 -5.79 8.09
N ALA A 441 -5.92 -4.75 8.92
CA ALA A 441 -5.48 -4.92 10.31
C ALA A 441 -6.28 -6.01 11.05
N ASP A 442 -5.73 -6.60 12.11
CA ASP A 442 -6.32 -7.78 12.78
C ASP A 442 -7.79 -7.60 13.22
N ASN A 443 -8.20 -6.37 13.48
CA ASN A 443 -9.57 -6.00 13.83
C ASN A 443 -10.48 -5.61 12.63
N ARG A 444 -10.01 -5.79 11.39
CA ARG A 444 -10.66 -5.42 10.11
C ARG A 444 -10.65 -6.56 9.09
N ARG A 445 -10.94 -7.80 9.52
CA ARG A 445 -10.90 -9.00 8.66
C ARG A 445 -12.24 -9.42 8.05
N SER A 446 -13.32 -8.68 8.31
CA SER A 446 -14.69 -9.05 7.88
C SER A 446 -15.13 -8.42 6.55
N PHE A 447 -14.20 -7.96 5.72
CA PHE A 447 -14.53 -7.42 4.40
C PHE A 447 -15.05 -8.50 3.48
N LYS A 448 -16.10 -8.16 2.71
CA LYS A 448 -16.30 -8.82 1.42
C LYS A 448 -15.20 -8.32 0.47
N PHE A 449 -14.57 -9.24 -0.23
CA PHE A 449 -13.40 -8.97 -1.07
C PHE A 449 -13.62 -7.84 -2.10
N GLU A 450 -14.76 -7.83 -2.80
CA GLU A 450 -15.10 -6.74 -3.72
C GLU A 450 -15.14 -5.36 -3.04
N ASN A 451 -15.67 -5.29 -1.82
CA ASN A 451 -15.69 -4.06 -1.05
C ASN A 451 -14.29 -3.68 -0.57
N LEU A 452 -13.41 -4.65 -0.33
CA LEU A 452 -12.01 -4.42 0.01
C LEU A 452 -11.31 -3.69 -1.14
N SER A 453 -11.36 -4.23 -2.35
CA SER A 453 -10.70 -3.63 -3.53
C SER A 453 -11.20 -2.20 -3.80
N LYS A 454 -12.53 -1.98 -3.78
CA LYS A 454 -13.12 -0.63 -3.95
C LYS A 454 -12.70 0.34 -2.85
N SER A 455 -12.75 -0.09 -1.59
CA SER A 455 -12.33 0.74 -0.46
C SER A 455 -10.84 1.08 -0.54
N LEU A 456 -10.00 0.13 -0.96
CA LEU A 456 -8.56 0.34 -1.13
C LEU A 456 -8.29 1.46 -2.13
N ILE A 457 -8.96 1.43 -3.28
CA ILE A 457 -8.79 2.41 -4.34
C ILE A 457 -9.22 3.79 -3.85
N ILE A 458 -10.38 3.90 -3.20
CA ILE A 458 -10.87 5.18 -2.63
C ILE A 458 -9.88 5.72 -1.59
N THR A 459 -9.47 4.88 -0.62
CA THR A 459 -8.57 5.28 0.46
C THR A 459 -7.18 5.65 -0.07
N SER A 460 -6.60 4.84 -0.97
CA SER A 460 -5.23 5.05 -1.47
C SER A 460 -5.11 6.35 -2.26
N ASN A 461 -6.12 6.69 -3.04
CA ASN A 461 -6.13 7.90 -3.87
C ASN A 461 -6.57 9.17 -3.11
N ALA A 462 -7.15 9.03 -1.91
CA ALA A 462 -7.42 10.14 -1.02
C ALA A 462 -6.22 10.49 -0.12
N LEU A 463 -5.48 9.47 0.33
CA LEU A 463 -4.32 9.63 1.22
C LEU A 463 -3.14 10.37 0.58
N SER A 464 -3.06 10.48 -0.75
CA SER A 464 -2.04 11.30 -1.42
C SER A 464 -2.14 12.79 -1.07
N CYS A 465 -3.26 13.25 -0.48
CA CYS A 465 -3.42 14.61 0.03
C CYS A 465 -2.88 14.81 1.47
N LEU A 466 -2.60 13.72 2.20
CA LEU A 466 -2.05 13.78 3.55
C LEU A 466 -0.58 13.35 3.50
N LYS A 467 0.35 14.32 3.41
CA LYS A 467 1.80 14.08 3.54
C LYS A 467 2.06 13.16 4.73
N ARG A 468 2.48 11.91 4.47
CA ARG A 468 2.86 10.98 5.53
C ARG A 468 4.08 11.56 6.24
N ARG A 469 3.97 11.75 7.56
CA ARG A 469 5.16 11.77 8.43
C ARG A 469 5.72 10.36 8.35
N ASP A 470 6.91 10.22 7.79
CA ASP A 470 7.67 8.97 7.92
C ASP A 470 7.82 8.68 9.41
N VAL A 471 7.18 7.60 9.85
CA VAL A 471 7.41 7.04 11.16
C VAL A 471 8.76 6.34 11.08
N GLN A 472 9.82 7.06 11.47
CA GLN A 472 11.05 6.43 11.93
C GLN A 472 10.68 5.60 13.17
N LEU A 473 10.73 4.28 13.03
CA LEU A 473 10.74 3.32 14.13
C LEU A 473 12.04 2.53 14.08
#